data_AF-A0A7S1CXW8-F1
#
_entry.id   AF-A0A7S1CXW8-F1
#
_cell.length_a   1.000
_cell.length_b   1.000
_cell.length_c   1.000
_cell.angle_alpha   90.00
_cell.angle_beta   90.00
_cell.angle_gamma   90.00
#
_symmetry.space_group_name_H-M   'P 1'
#
loop_
_entity.id
_entity.type
_entity.pdbx_description
1 polymer ?
#
loop_
_entity_poly.entity_id
_entity_poly.type
_entity_poly.pdbx_seq_one_letter_code
_entity_poly.pdbx_strand_id
1 'polypeptide(L)'
;VADIPLSALLLPYKLARNKSGKLTPATKKDVERAERMGMRLLSLCKVCSFVRRMEEIVSEVANEYKKWHSADLVAALALPPEYKEMEGEMATMAAREVEFFRDDPLIVGKKMIQVRIRELAKAFEESSVAYLYLVDELHLIPVVESHGVYPFEIRDRMSQIFEHSLPQMYACVLASRRVAGGTEGLVNLIFEAAYPHVPPSWASAASGLDHSLEKNVMSAEVKLLRAAGAELFESKGSTGLDDLRFLQTYLELSDKKKAYADLKRVTNGEAAIWTTDIGVEKIEKLAEANRFDAHCKIENKKLQTFKEQEEKIKELEQKVENLEFRLKHNLAFSAE
;
A
#
# COMPACT_ATOMS: atom_id res chain seq x y z
N VAL A 1 9.18 -16.79 -9.76
CA VAL A 1 8.57 -15.43 -9.74
C VAL A 1 9.65 -14.51 -9.24
N ALA A 2 9.86 -13.34 -9.87
CA ALA A 2 10.98 -12.45 -9.57
C ALA A 2 11.12 -12.17 -8.07
N ASP A 3 12.31 -12.46 -7.50
CA ASP A 3 12.70 -12.22 -6.11
C ASP A 3 13.07 -10.75 -5.90
N ILE A 4 12.18 -9.82 -6.23
CA ILE A 4 12.37 -8.42 -5.85
C ILE A 4 11.62 -8.18 -4.53
N PRO A 5 12.18 -7.40 -3.61
CA PRO A 5 11.43 -6.80 -2.51
C PRO A 5 10.13 -6.19 -3.01
N LEU A 6 9.03 -6.82 -2.61
CA LEU A 6 7.69 -6.24 -2.73
C LEU A 6 7.59 -4.92 -1.96
N SER A 7 8.60 -4.61 -1.14
CA SER A 7 8.70 -3.42 -0.31
C SER A 7 9.86 -2.53 -0.75
N ALA A 8 9.58 -1.66 -1.71
CA ALA A 8 10.48 -0.62 -2.19
C ALA A 8 9.93 0.77 -1.80
N LEU A 9 10.83 1.70 -1.57
CA LEU A 9 10.51 3.10 -1.28
C LEU A 9 11.43 4.00 -2.10
N LEU A 10 10.86 4.90 -2.89
CA LEU A 10 11.61 5.88 -3.67
C LEU A 10 11.50 7.24 -2.97
N LEU A 11 12.62 7.88 -2.64
CA LEU A 11 12.64 9.21 -2.01
C LEU A 11 13.52 10.20 -2.81
N PRO A 12 13.13 11.49 -2.90
CA PRO A 12 13.94 12.52 -3.55
C PRO A 12 15.03 13.09 -2.62
N TYR A 13 15.39 12.36 -1.57
CA TYR A 13 16.40 12.73 -0.59
C TYR A 13 17.05 11.50 0.03
N LYS A 14 18.27 11.71 0.56
CA LYS A 14 19.06 10.67 1.21
C LYS A 14 18.76 10.61 2.71
N LEU A 15 18.57 9.40 3.23
CA LEU A 15 18.52 9.10 4.65
C LEU A 15 19.92 8.77 5.16
N ALA A 16 20.22 9.20 6.39
CA ALA A 16 21.46 8.90 7.09
C ALA A 16 21.15 8.53 8.54
N ARG A 17 22.00 7.69 9.17
CA ARG A 17 21.88 7.41 10.60
C ARG A 17 22.41 8.57 11.42
N ASN A 18 21.61 9.04 12.37
CA ASN A 18 22.04 10.04 13.35
C ASN A 18 22.88 9.39 14.48
N LYS A 19 23.23 10.18 15.50
CA LYS A 19 24.00 9.69 16.66
C LYS A 19 23.31 8.60 17.47
N SER A 20 21.98 8.49 17.40
CA SER A 20 21.20 7.43 18.05
C SER A 20 20.92 6.24 17.14
N GLY A 21 21.52 6.19 15.96
CA GLY A 21 21.35 5.09 14.99
C GLY A 21 20.07 5.15 14.18
N LYS A 22 19.19 6.14 14.40
CA LYS A 22 17.92 6.31 13.67
C LYS A 22 18.12 7.02 12.34
N LEU A 23 17.29 6.69 11.35
CA LEU A 23 17.30 7.32 10.04
C LEU A 23 16.69 8.72 10.06
N THR A 24 17.42 9.67 9.50
CA THR A 24 16.98 11.06 9.32
C THR A 24 17.35 11.53 7.92
N PRO A 25 16.59 12.44 7.30
CA PRO A 25 17.04 13.15 6.12
C PRO A 25 18.42 13.79 6.38
N ALA A 26 19.33 13.67 5.41
CA ALA A 26 20.75 13.99 5.60
C ALA A 26 21.02 15.48 5.80
N THR A 27 20.14 16.36 5.31
CA THR A 27 20.29 17.82 5.41
C THR A 27 19.00 18.48 5.88
N LYS A 28 19.07 19.73 6.36
CA LYS A 28 17.87 20.51 6.73
C LYS A 28 16.90 20.67 5.55
N LYS A 29 17.42 20.89 4.33
CA LYS A 29 16.59 20.96 3.11
C LYS A 29 15.87 19.63 2.84
N ASP A 30 16.52 18.51 3.15
CA ASP A 30 15.90 17.19 3.01
C ASP A 30 14.84 16.91 4.06
N VAL A 31 14.93 17.51 5.27
CA VAL A 31 13.84 17.46 6.26
C VAL A 31 12.58 18.12 5.72
N GLU A 32 12.71 19.31 5.13
CA GLU A 32 11.57 20.01 4.51
C GLU A 32 10.99 19.21 3.32
N ARG A 33 11.84 18.54 2.54
CA ARG A 33 11.41 17.64 1.47
C ARG A 33 10.68 16.42 2.02
N ALA A 34 11.15 15.84 3.12
CA ALA A 34 10.51 14.70 3.78
C ALA A 34 9.12 15.07 4.30
N GLU A 35 8.97 16.25 4.91
CA GLU A 35 7.69 16.75 5.38
C GLU A 35 6.70 16.94 4.22
N ARG A 36 7.13 17.58 3.11
CA ARG A 36 6.30 17.74 1.91
C ARG A 36 5.95 16.39 1.26
N MET A 37 6.90 15.46 1.21
CA MET A 37 6.67 14.11 0.68
C MET A 37 5.62 13.38 1.51
N GLY A 38 5.71 13.40 2.84
CA GLY A 38 4.72 12.77 3.70
C GLY A 38 3.32 13.36 3.52
N MET A 39 3.20 14.68 3.39
CA MET A 39 1.92 15.34 3.07
C MET A 39 1.34 14.84 1.73
N ARG A 40 2.16 14.75 0.67
CA ARG A 40 1.74 14.26 -0.65
C ARG A 40 1.34 12.78 -0.62
N LEU A 41 2.06 11.94 0.12
CA LEU A 41 1.73 10.52 0.29
C LEU A 41 0.43 10.31 1.08
N LEU A 42 0.19 11.10 2.13
CA LEU A 42 -1.07 11.05 2.89
C LEU A 42 -2.25 11.54 2.06
N SER A 43 -2.05 12.61 1.29
CA SER A 43 -3.05 13.11 0.34
C SER A 43 -3.40 12.05 -0.72
N LEU A 44 -2.40 11.32 -1.23
CA LEU A 44 -2.62 10.17 -2.12
C LEU A 44 -3.43 9.06 -1.43
N CYS A 45 -3.11 8.74 -0.16
CA CYS A 45 -3.87 7.76 0.60
C CYS A 45 -5.34 8.17 0.75
N LYS A 46 -5.58 9.46 1.02
CA LYS A 46 -6.92 10.00 1.25
C LYS A 46 -7.78 9.95 0.01
N VAL A 47 -7.23 10.33 -1.14
CA VAL A 47 -7.97 10.23 -2.40
C VAL A 47 -8.21 8.77 -2.80
N CYS A 48 -7.25 7.86 -2.61
CA CYS A 48 -7.46 6.44 -2.93
C CYS A 48 -8.53 5.81 -2.03
N SER A 49 -8.53 6.11 -0.73
CA SER A 49 -9.57 5.68 0.22
C SER A 49 -10.96 6.22 -0.19
N PHE A 50 -11.03 7.50 -0.54
CA PHE A 50 -12.26 8.15 -1.02
C PHE A 50 -12.80 7.48 -2.29
N VAL A 51 -11.95 7.28 -3.30
CA VAL A 51 -12.33 6.68 -4.59
C VAL A 51 -12.70 5.20 -4.45
N ARG A 52 -12.03 4.45 -3.57
CA ARG A 52 -12.45 3.08 -3.22
C ARG A 52 -13.88 3.07 -2.68
N ARG A 53 -14.22 4.01 -1.79
CA ARG A 53 -15.58 4.10 -1.26
C ARG A 53 -16.59 4.47 -2.34
N MET A 54 -16.21 5.33 -3.30
CA MET A 54 -17.02 5.58 -4.49
C MET A 54 -17.24 4.30 -5.32
N GLU A 55 -16.18 3.51 -5.54
CA GLU A 55 -16.25 2.24 -6.29
C GLU A 55 -17.23 1.25 -5.65
N GLU A 56 -17.22 1.13 -4.32
CA GLU A 56 -18.17 0.30 -3.58
C GLU A 56 -19.62 0.74 -3.83
N ILE A 57 -19.91 2.03 -3.67
CA ILE A 57 -21.26 2.59 -3.87
C ILE A 57 -21.71 2.47 -5.33
N VAL A 58 -20.82 2.75 -6.29
CA VAL A 58 -21.14 2.66 -7.71
C VAL A 58 -21.41 1.20 -8.11
N SER A 59 -20.65 0.25 -7.57
CA SER A 59 -20.81 -1.19 -7.84
C SER A 59 -22.08 -1.78 -7.19
N GLU A 60 -22.46 -1.33 -5.99
CA GLU A 60 -23.68 -1.78 -5.31
C GLU A 60 -24.95 -1.30 -6.00
N VAL A 61 -24.91 -0.11 -6.61
CA VAL A 61 -26.07 0.49 -7.30
C VAL A 61 -26.06 0.19 -8.80
N ALA A 62 -25.51 -0.96 -9.20
CA ALA A 62 -25.40 -1.43 -10.59
C ALA A 62 -26.78 -1.69 -11.25
N ASN A 63 -27.49 -0.60 -11.51
CA ASN A 63 -28.69 -0.53 -12.34
C ASN A 63 -28.27 0.14 -13.65
N GLU A 64 -28.50 -0.52 -14.78
CA GLU A 64 -28.02 -0.15 -16.12
C GLU A 64 -28.47 1.24 -16.64
N TYR A 65 -29.25 1.99 -15.86
CA TYR A 65 -29.83 3.28 -16.24
C TYR A 65 -29.63 4.40 -15.22
N LYS A 66 -28.86 4.20 -14.14
CA LYS A 66 -28.66 5.27 -13.15
C LYS A 66 -27.65 6.30 -13.66
N LYS A 67 -28.14 7.50 -14.00
CA LYS A 67 -27.28 8.67 -14.21
C LYS A 67 -26.87 9.23 -12.85
N TRP A 68 -25.57 9.44 -12.66
CA TRP A 68 -25.06 9.96 -11.40
C TRP A 68 -25.09 11.49 -11.34
N HIS A 69 -25.56 12.03 -10.23
CA HIS A 69 -25.33 13.42 -9.85
C HIS A 69 -24.37 13.47 -8.67
N SER A 70 -23.52 14.50 -8.61
CA SER A 70 -22.52 14.63 -7.55
C SER A 70 -23.15 14.68 -6.15
N ALA A 71 -24.30 15.36 -6.02
CA ALA A 71 -25.05 15.40 -4.76
C ALA A 71 -25.54 14.02 -4.30
N ASP A 72 -26.03 13.20 -5.24
CA ASP A 72 -26.52 11.84 -4.94
C ASP A 72 -25.37 10.93 -4.50
N LEU A 73 -24.21 11.04 -5.17
CA LEU A 73 -23.04 10.26 -4.79
C LEU A 73 -22.48 10.69 -3.43
N VAL A 74 -22.38 12.00 -3.16
CA VAL A 74 -21.98 12.52 -1.83
C VAL A 74 -22.92 12.02 -0.74
N ALA A 75 -24.23 12.09 -0.97
CA ALA A 75 -25.22 11.58 -0.02
C ALA A 75 -25.09 10.07 0.22
N ALA A 76 -24.83 9.28 -0.83
CA ALA A 76 -24.66 7.83 -0.74
C ALA A 76 -23.34 7.41 -0.09
N LEU A 77 -22.27 8.19 -0.30
CA LEU A 77 -20.97 7.97 0.33
C LEU A 77 -21.05 8.08 1.86
N ALA A 78 -21.91 8.98 2.36
CA ALA A 78 -22.16 9.21 3.79
C ALA A 78 -20.86 9.35 4.61
N LEU A 79 -19.89 10.08 4.05
CA LEU A 79 -18.55 10.12 4.60
C LEU A 79 -18.44 11.04 5.83
N PRO A 80 -17.48 10.76 6.71
CA PRO A 80 -17.14 11.64 7.82
C PRO A 80 -16.75 13.05 7.34
N PRO A 81 -16.96 14.12 8.16
CA PRO A 81 -16.64 15.51 7.81
C PRO A 81 -15.20 15.75 7.33
N GLU A 82 -14.27 14.87 7.72
CA GLU A 82 -12.87 14.87 7.34
C GLU A 82 -12.67 14.73 5.81
N TYR A 83 -13.64 14.19 5.07
CA TYR A 83 -13.60 14.04 3.61
C TYR A 83 -14.24 15.19 2.83
N LYS A 84 -14.76 16.23 3.51
CA LYS A 84 -15.47 17.36 2.87
C LYS A 84 -14.65 18.06 1.79
N GLU A 85 -13.32 18.13 1.96
CA GLU A 85 -12.42 18.66 0.92
C GLU A 85 -12.45 17.81 -0.36
N MET A 86 -12.44 16.47 -0.22
CA MET A 86 -12.51 15.55 -1.35
C MET A 86 -13.88 15.62 -2.04
N GLU A 87 -14.96 15.77 -1.29
CA GLU A 87 -16.31 15.98 -1.84
C GLU A 87 -16.37 17.26 -2.69
N GLY A 88 -15.81 18.36 -2.19
CA GLY A 88 -15.74 19.63 -2.91
C GLY A 88 -14.89 19.57 -4.18
N GLU A 89 -13.74 18.88 -4.11
CA GLU A 89 -12.88 18.64 -5.27
C GLU A 89 -13.59 17.76 -6.32
N MET A 90 -14.18 16.65 -5.89
CA MET A 90 -14.96 15.76 -6.76
C MET A 90 -16.10 16.51 -7.43
N ALA A 91 -16.88 17.29 -6.68
CA ALA A 91 -17.98 18.08 -7.23
C ALA A 91 -17.50 19.11 -8.26
N THR A 92 -16.35 19.74 -7.99
CA THR A 92 -15.72 20.69 -8.92
C THR A 92 -15.27 20.01 -10.21
N MET A 93 -14.66 18.82 -10.12
CA MET A 93 -14.26 18.04 -11.29
C MET A 93 -15.46 17.50 -12.07
N ALA A 94 -16.47 16.97 -11.36
CA ALA A 94 -17.72 16.49 -11.93
C ALA A 94 -18.46 17.60 -12.70
N ALA A 95 -18.46 18.83 -12.19
CA ALA A 95 -19.06 19.98 -12.87
C ALA A 95 -18.34 20.37 -14.16
N ARG A 96 -17.03 20.08 -14.28
CA ARG A 96 -16.26 20.30 -15.53
C ARG A 96 -16.47 19.18 -16.55
N GLU A 97 -16.83 17.99 -16.08
CA GLU A 97 -16.92 16.77 -16.88
C GLU A 97 -18.28 16.07 -16.69
N VAL A 98 -19.36 16.85 -16.79
CA VAL A 98 -20.71 16.43 -16.39
C VAL A 98 -21.15 15.13 -17.05
N GLU A 99 -20.95 15.00 -18.36
CA GLU A 99 -21.39 13.81 -19.09
C GLU A 99 -20.57 12.57 -18.71
N PHE A 100 -19.24 12.70 -18.57
CA PHE A 100 -18.40 11.59 -18.11
C PHE A 100 -18.77 11.15 -16.69
N PHE A 101 -19.01 12.11 -15.78
CA PHE A 101 -19.38 11.78 -14.40
C PHE A 101 -20.75 11.11 -14.32
N ARG A 102 -21.72 11.52 -15.15
CA ARG A 102 -23.06 10.93 -15.17
C ARG A 102 -23.03 9.47 -15.56
N ASP A 103 -22.17 9.12 -16.52
CA ASP A 103 -22.04 7.76 -17.04
C ASP A 103 -21.18 6.90 -16.10
N ASP A 104 -20.03 7.41 -15.65
CA ASP A 104 -19.15 6.71 -14.71
C ASP A 104 -18.41 7.70 -13.78
N PRO A 105 -18.86 7.87 -12.52
CA PRO A 105 -18.19 8.69 -11.53
C PRO A 105 -16.74 8.29 -11.25
N LEU A 106 -16.36 7.04 -11.52
CA LEU A 106 -15.00 6.55 -11.29
C LEU A 106 -14.00 7.16 -12.26
N ILE A 107 -14.43 7.69 -13.42
CA ILE A 107 -13.58 8.48 -14.31
C ILE A 107 -13.05 9.71 -13.56
N VAL A 108 -13.92 10.43 -12.85
CA VAL A 108 -13.53 11.59 -12.03
C VAL A 108 -12.69 11.15 -10.84
N GLY A 109 -13.06 10.06 -10.17
CA GLY A 109 -12.26 9.51 -9.07
C GLY A 109 -10.82 9.17 -9.48
N LYS A 110 -10.63 8.50 -10.61
CA LYS A 110 -9.30 8.22 -11.18
C LYS A 110 -8.55 9.52 -11.48
N LYS A 111 -9.20 10.54 -12.04
CA LYS A 111 -8.55 11.85 -12.28
C LYS A 111 -8.05 12.51 -10.99
N MET A 112 -8.81 12.43 -9.89
CA MET A 112 -8.36 12.91 -8.59
C MET A 112 -7.09 12.17 -8.12
N ILE A 113 -7.04 10.85 -8.27
CA ILE A 113 -5.83 10.04 -7.99
C ILE A 113 -4.66 10.52 -8.87
N GLN A 114 -4.89 10.68 -10.18
CA GLN A 114 -3.86 11.13 -11.13
C GLN A 114 -3.29 12.51 -10.78
N VAL A 115 -4.10 13.44 -10.26
CA VAL A 115 -3.60 14.73 -9.77
C VAL A 115 -2.57 14.52 -8.66
N ARG A 116 -2.87 13.66 -7.68
CA ARG A 116 -1.93 13.35 -6.59
C ARG A 116 -0.68 12.59 -7.05
N ILE A 117 -0.81 11.70 -8.04
CA ILE A 117 0.34 11.05 -8.68
C ILE A 117 1.28 12.09 -9.31
N ARG A 118 0.72 13.06 -10.06
CA ARG A 118 1.53 14.15 -10.66
C ARG A 118 2.19 15.04 -9.60
N GLU A 119 1.50 15.33 -8.50
CA GLU A 119 2.09 16.07 -7.38
C GLU A 119 3.25 15.31 -6.73
N LEU A 120 3.14 14.00 -6.56
CA LEU A 120 4.24 13.16 -6.11
C LEU A 120 5.40 13.16 -7.11
N ALA A 121 5.12 13.00 -8.40
CA ALA A 121 6.14 13.02 -9.46
C ALA A 121 6.96 14.33 -9.44
N LYS A 122 6.31 15.47 -9.24
CA LYS A 122 6.99 16.78 -9.09
C LYS A 122 8.03 16.81 -7.96
N ALA A 123 7.86 16.00 -6.90
CA ALA A 123 8.84 15.93 -5.80
C ALA A 123 10.19 15.40 -6.28
N PHE A 124 10.16 14.55 -7.31
CA PHE A 124 11.33 13.98 -7.94
C PHE A 124 11.92 14.93 -8.99
N GLU A 125 11.09 15.70 -9.72
CA GLU A 125 11.56 16.74 -10.65
C GLU A 125 12.32 17.87 -9.93
N GLU A 126 11.92 18.21 -8.70
CA GLU A 126 12.61 19.18 -7.82
C GLU A 126 14.00 18.68 -7.35
N SER A 127 14.33 17.40 -7.59
CA SER A 127 15.60 16.79 -7.21
C SER A 127 16.37 16.32 -8.44
N SER A 128 17.68 16.54 -8.47
CA SER A 128 18.53 15.97 -9.52
C SER A 128 18.84 14.48 -9.29
N VAL A 129 18.45 13.93 -8.14
CA VAL A 129 18.76 12.57 -7.70
C VAL A 129 17.58 12.01 -6.89
N ALA A 130 17.23 10.76 -7.16
CA ALA A 130 16.31 9.97 -6.33
C ALA A 130 17.06 8.80 -5.70
N TYR A 131 16.51 8.26 -4.63
CA TYR A 131 17.10 7.18 -3.86
C TYR A 131 16.07 6.07 -3.70
N LEU A 132 16.39 4.90 -4.26
CA LEU A 132 15.59 3.69 -4.11
C LEU A 132 16.09 2.91 -2.90
N TYR A 133 15.19 2.75 -1.92
CA TYR A 133 15.43 1.98 -0.72
C TYR A 133 14.66 0.67 -0.80
N LEU A 134 15.28 -0.37 -0.28
CA LEU A 134 14.54 -1.54 0.19
C LEU A 134 13.99 -1.24 1.56
N VAL A 135 12.82 -1.77 1.86
CA VAL A 135 12.19 -1.63 3.16
C VAL A 135 12.27 -2.98 3.88
N ASP A 136 12.74 -2.96 5.12
CA ASP A 136 12.65 -4.10 6.03
C ASP A 136 11.17 -4.33 6.36
N GLU A 137 10.57 -5.45 5.91
CA GLU A 137 9.13 -5.71 6.08
C GLU A 137 8.76 -5.94 7.55
N LEU A 138 9.71 -6.32 8.42
CA LEU A 138 9.46 -6.56 9.84
C LEU A 138 9.31 -5.24 10.62
N HIS A 139 10.21 -4.29 10.35
CA HIS A 139 10.24 -3.02 11.08
C HIS A 139 9.61 -1.85 10.29
N LEU A 140 9.38 -2.04 8.99
CA LEU A 140 8.90 -1.05 8.04
C LEU A 140 9.80 0.19 7.98
N ILE A 141 11.12 -0.05 8.02
CA ILE A 141 12.17 0.96 8.00
C ILE A 141 13.04 0.76 6.74
N PRO A 142 13.45 1.82 6.06
CA PRO A 142 14.38 1.73 4.93
C PRO A 142 15.72 1.11 5.33
N VAL A 143 16.26 0.25 4.48
CA VAL A 143 17.60 -0.31 4.68
C VAL A 143 18.65 0.74 4.27
N VAL A 144 19.54 1.07 5.20
CA VAL A 144 20.68 1.97 4.98
C VAL A 144 21.94 1.35 5.58
N GLU A 145 22.99 1.25 4.75
CA GLU A 145 24.26 0.63 5.11
C GLU A 145 25.37 1.67 5.24
N SER A 146 26.22 1.51 6.25
CA SER A 146 27.35 2.40 6.55
C SER A 146 28.49 2.33 5.53
N HIS A 147 28.58 1.29 4.72
CA HIS A 147 29.68 1.05 3.77
C HIS A 147 29.29 1.17 2.29
N GLY A 148 28.12 1.77 2.01
CA GLY A 148 27.94 2.58 0.81
C GLY A 148 27.20 1.94 -0.36
N VAL A 149 26.41 0.88 -0.13
CA VAL A 149 25.55 0.34 -1.19
C VAL A 149 24.09 0.78 -1.10
N TYR A 150 23.59 1.04 0.11
CA TYR A 150 22.19 1.42 0.33
C TYR A 150 22.07 2.88 0.76
N PRO A 151 21.15 3.68 0.19
CA PRO A 151 20.22 3.38 -0.93
C PRO A 151 20.86 3.38 -2.33
N PHE A 152 20.13 2.85 -3.33
CA PHE A 152 20.53 2.90 -4.74
C PHE A 152 20.24 4.29 -5.28
N GLU A 153 21.26 4.94 -5.82
CA GLU A 153 21.17 6.30 -6.33
C GLU A 153 20.72 6.29 -7.80
N ILE A 154 19.64 7.00 -8.09
CA ILE A 154 19.02 7.11 -9.42
C ILE A 154 19.24 8.53 -9.93
N ARG A 155 19.86 8.64 -11.11
CA ARG A 155 20.14 9.92 -11.78
C ARG A 155 19.49 10.04 -13.16
N ASP A 156 19.09 8.92 -13.73
CA ASP A 156 18.45 8.80 -15.03
C ASP A 156 17.11 8.06 -14.90
N ARG A 157 16.29 8.12 -15.96
CA ARG A 157 14.99 7.40 -16.06
C ARG A 157 14.07 7.55 -14.84
N MET A 158 14.19 8.66 -14.12
CA MET A 158 13.51 8.89 -12.85
C MET A 158 11.98 8.83 -12.97
N SER A 159 11.42 9.33 -14.07
CA SER A 159 9.97 9.22 -14.35
C SER A 159 9.52 7.77 -14.51
N GLN A 160 10.26 6.96 -15.27
CA GLN A 160 9.96 5.54 -15.49
C GLN A 160 10.11 4.74 -14.19
N ILE A 161 11.16 5.01 -13.42
CA ILE A 161 11.38 4.33 -12.13
C ILE A 161 10.30 4.74 -11.13
N PHE A 162 9.90 6.01 -11.10
CA PHE A 162 8.78 6.47 -10.29
C PHE A 162 7.48 5.74 -10.67
N GLU A 163 7.15 5.71 -11.96
CA GLU A 163 5.96 5.01 -12.47
C GLU A 163 5.92 3.54 -12.00
N HIS A 164 7.01 2.79 -12.23
CA HIS A 164 7.07 1.36 -11.92
C HIS A 164 7.26 1.04 -10.44
N SER A 165 7.67 2.01 -9.61
CA SER A 165 7.83 1.83 -8.15
C SER A 165 6.65 2.36 -7.33
N LEU A 166 5.81 3.22 -7.91
CA LEU A 166 4.71 3.87 -7.20
C LEU A 166 3.74 2.88 -6.54
N PRO A 167 3.28 1.79 -7.18
CA PRO A 167 2.39 0.82 -6.52
C PRO A 167 3.01 0.15 -5.29
N GLN A 168 4.29 -0.19 -5.33
CA GLN A 168 5.04 -0.84 -4.26
C GLN A 168 5.31 0.16 -3.14
N MET A 169 5.71 1.39 -3.48
CA MET A 169 5.85 2.50 -2.54
C MET A 169 4.55 2.76 -1.80
N TYR A 170 3.42 2.80 -2.52
CA TYR A 170 2.11 3.02 -1.93
C TYR A 170 1.70 1.86 -1.01
N ALA A 171 1.98 0.61 -1.40
CA ALA A 171 1.76 -0.56 -0.54
C ALA A 171 2.56 -0.47 0.77
N CYS A 172 3.83 -0.04 0.72
CA CYS A 172 4.66 0.21 1.91
C CYS A 172 4.05 1.26 2.83
N VAL A 173 3.53 2.36 2.26
CA VAL A 173 2.89 3.44 3.02
C VAL A 173 1.62 2.96 3.70
N LEU A 174 0.80 2.15 3.02
CA LEU A 174 -0.39 1.56 3.63
C LEU A 174 -0.02 0.60 4.76
N ALA A 175 0.95 -0.28 4.54
CA ALA A 175 1.41 -1.24 5.54
C ALA A 175 1.97 -0.53 6.78
N SER A 176 2.86 0.44 6.60
CA SER A 176 3.49 1.16 7.72
C SER A 176 2.48 1.87 8.59
N ARG A 177 1.51 2.56 7.99
CA ARG A 177 0.46 3.25 8.73
C ARG A 177 -0.47 2.30 9.47
N ARG A 178 -0.92 1.23 8.82
CA ARG A 178 -1.88 0.28 9.41
C ARG A 178 -1.24 -0.59 10.51
N VAL A 179 0.03 -0.98 10.35
CA VAL A 179 0.76 -1.73 11.40
C VAL A 179 1.01 -0.86 12.64
N ALA A 180 1.34 0.43 12.46
CA ALA A 180 1.48 1.36 13.57
C ALA A 180 0.14 1.74 14.22
N GLY A 181 -0.97 1.59 13.50
CA GLY A 181 -2.29 2.05 13.92
C GLY A 181 -2.52 3.55 13.69
N GLY A 182 -1.71 4.19 12.84
CA GLY A 182 -1.72 5.63 12.68
C GLY A 182 -0.73 6.21 11.66
N THR A 183 -0.55 7.53 11.69
CA THR A 183 0.31 8.27 10.75
C THR A 183 1.79 8.23 11.11
N GLU A 184 2.09 7.97 12.37
CA GLU A 184 3.43 7.75 12.90
C GLU A 184 4.14 6.59 12.20
N GLY A 185 3.40 5.60 11.67
CA GLY A 185 3.98 4.56 10.81
C GLY A 185 4.60 5.10 9.53
N LEU A 186 4.00 6.14 8.91
CA LEU A 186 4.61 6.83 7.79
C LEU A 186 5.83 7.64 8.23
N VAL A 187 5.79 8.27 9.41
CA VAL A 187 6.96 8.94 9.98
C VAL A 187 8.11 7.95 10.13
N ASN A 188 7.85 6.75 10.68
CA ASN A 188 8.87 5.72 10.81
C ASN A 188 9.49 5.33 9.46
N LEU A 189 8.66 5.21 8.42
CA LEU A 189 9.07 4.80 7.08
C LEU A 189 9.94 5.84 6.36
N ILE A 190 9.66 7.14 6.51
CA ILE A 190 10.35 8.19 5.72
C ILE A 190 11.21 9.15 6.57
N PHE A 191 11.09 9.09 7.89
CA PHE A 191 11.75 9.97 8.85
C PHE A 191 11.81 9.36 10.28
N GLU A 192 12.40 8.16 10.42
CA GLU A 192 12.48 7.39 11.68
C GLU A 192 12.91 8.22 12.91
N ALA A 193 13.87 9.14 12.76
CA ALA A 193 14.36 9.97 13.85
C ALA A 193 13.29 10.88 14.46
N ALA A 194 12.26 11.25 13.69
CA ALA A 194 11.12 12.03 14.17
C ALA A 194 10.07 11.17 14.87
N TYR A 195 10.08 9.84 14.70
CA TYR A 195 9.09 8.94 15.31
C TYR A 195 9.11 9.01 16.85
N PRO A 196 7.94 9.12 17.52
CA PRO A 196 6.57 9.05 16.97
C PRO A 196 5.93 10.41 16.63
N HIS A 197 6.69 11.49 16.58
CA HIS A 197 6.16 12.83 16.34
C HIS A 197 5.72 13.02 14.88
N VAL A 198 4.42 13.27 14.70
CA VAL A 198 3.80 13.56 13.40
C VAL A 198 3.87 15.07 13.13
N PRO A 199 4.41 15.51 11.98
CA PRO A 199 4.41 16.92 11.62
C PRO A 199 2.98 17.51 11.60
N PRO A 200 2.75 18.71 12.20
CA PRO A 200 1.41 19.31 12.23
C PRO A 200 0.80 19.55 10.83
N SER A 201 1.64 19.77 9.82
CA SER A 201 1.24 19.93 8.43
C SER A 201 0.56 18.69 7.83
N TRP A 202 0.70 17.52 8.46
CA TRP A 202 0.10 16.26 8.01
C TRP A 202 -1.32 16.07 8.53
N ALA A 203 -1.74 16.83 9.55
CA ALA A 203 -3.01 16.62 10.23
C ALA A 203 -4.21 16.60 9.25
N SER A 204 -4.30 17.58 8.35
CA SER A 204 -5.41 17.66 7.37
C SER A 204 -5.40 16.48 6.39
N ALA A 205 -4.21 16.15 5.86
CA ALA A 205 -4.04 15.08 4.88
C ALA A 205 -4.28 13.69 5.48
N ALA A 206 -4.03 13.53 6.78
CA ALA A 206 -4.22 12.30 7.51
C ALA A 206 -5.63 12.07 8.05
N SER A 207 -6.34 13.16 8.33
CA SER A 207 -7.62 13.14 9.02
C SER A 207 -8.65 12.28 8.26
N GLY A 208 -9.32 11.37 8.99
CA GLY A 208 -10.34 10.46 8.47
C GLY A 208 -9.81 9.21 7.76
N LEU A 209 -8.49 9.03 7.67
CA LEU A 209 -7.93 7.82 7.06
C LEU A 209 -8.11 6.60 7.97
N ASP A 210 -8.52 5.49 7.40
CA ASP A 210 -8.56 4.20 8.09
C ASP A 210 -7.14 3.69 8.41
N HIS A 211 -7.02 2.99 9.54
CA HIS A 211 -5.78 2.40 10.04
C HIS A 211 -5.94 0.89 10.31
N SER A 212 -7.10 0.29 9.99
CA SER A 212 -7.33 -1.14 10.09
C SER A 212 -6.33 -1.92 9.22
N LEU A 213 -5.81 -3.06 9.70
CA LEU A 213 -4.90 -3.90 8.92
C LEU A 213 -5.68 -4.91 8.07
N GLU A 214 -6.37 -4.42 7.05
CA GLU A 214 -7.20 -5.24 6.16
C GLU A 214 -6.58 -5.42 4.77
N LYS A 215 -6.08 -6.64 4.50
CA LYS A 215 -5.38 -6.98 3.24
C LYS A 215 -6.23 -6.71 2.00
N ASN A 216 -7.54 -6.99 2.06
CA ASN A 216 -8.44 -6.80 0.91
C ASN A 216 -8.60 -5.32 0.57
N VAL A 217 -8.75 -4.47 1.59
CA VAL A 217 -8.84 -3.01 1.42
C VAL A 217 -7.54 -2.46 0.84
N MET A 218 -6.39 -2.84 1.40
CA MET A 218 -5.09 -2.43 0.88
C MET A 218 -4.89 -2.86 -0.58
N SER A 219 -5.27 -4.10 -0.91
CA SER A 219 -5.15 -4.61 -2.28
C SER A 219 -6.05 -3.86 -3.25
N ALA A 220 -7.28 -3.51 -2.86
CA ALA A 220 -8.19 -2.72 -3.67
C ALA A 220 -7.63 -1.32 -3.96
N GLU A 221 -7.11 -0.62 -2.94
CA GLU A 221 -6.51 0.71 -3.14
C GLU A 221 -5.27 0.67 -4.06
N VAL A 222 -4.39 -0.34 -3.91
CA VAL A 222 -3.23 -0.50 -4.81
C VAL A 222 -3.67 -0.78 -6.25
N LYS A 223 -4.74 -1.55 -6.46
CA LYS A 223 -5.32 -1.79 -7.80
C LYS A 223 -5.89 -0.51 -8.40
N LEU A 224 -6.60 0.29 -7.62
CA LEU A 224 -7.11 1.60 -8.04
C LEU A 224 -5.98 2.55 -8.44
N LEU A 225 -4.94 2.64 -7.63
CA LEU A 225 -3.75 3.44 -7.95
C LEU A 225 -3.11 3.00 -9.27
N ARG A 226 -2.95 1.68 -9.46
CA ARG A 226 -2.41 1.11 -10.70
C ARG A 226 -3.25 1.44 -11.91
N ALA A 227 -4.57 1.28 -11.83
CA ALA A 227 -5.48 1.61 -12.93
C ALA A 227 -5.38 3.11 -13.29
N ALA A 228 -5.38 3.99 -12.29
CA ALA A 228 -5.22 5.42 -12.49
C ALA A 228 -3.85 5.78 -13.09
N GLY A 229 -2.79 5.11 -12.64
CA GLY A 229 -1.42 5.27 -13.15
C GLY A 229 -1.26 4.78 -14.60
N ALA A 230 -1.78 3.61 -14.94
CA ALA A 230 -1.72 3.06 -16.29
C ALA A 230 -2.39 3.97 -17.33
N GLU A 231 -3.51 4.60 -16.96
CA GLU A 231 -4.16 5.62 -17.80
C GLU A 231 -3.34 6.90 -17.89
N LEU A 232 -2.68 7.31 -16.81
CA LEU A 232 -1.87 8.53 -16.77
C LEU A 232 -0.58 8.45 -17.59
N PHE A 233 0.09 7.30 -17.53
CA PHE A 233 1.39 7.08 -18.18
C PHE A 233 1.27 6.40 -19.54
N GLU A 234 0.04 6.19 -20.02
CA GLU A 234 -0.28 5.48 -21.27
C GLU A 234 0.27 4.03 -21.33
N SER A 235 0.59 3.44 -20.18
CA SER A 235 1.09 2.08 -20.02
C SER A 235 -0.07 1.07 -20.10
N LYS A 236 -0.65 0.94 -21.30
CA LYS A 236 -1.74 -0.02 -21.57
C LYS A 236 -1.27 -1.46 -21.30
N GLY A 237 -1.84 -2.07 -20.26
CA GLY A 237 -1.68 -3.50 -19.97
C GLY A 237 -0.45 -3.87 -19.14
N SER A 238 0.24 -2.91 -18.48
CA SER A 238 1.28 -3.29 -17.52
C SER A 238 0.64 -4.03 -16.35
N THR A 239 1.12 -5.25 -16.10
CA THR A 239 0.77 -6.00 -14.90
C THR A 239 1.71 -5.64 -13.76
N GLY A 240 1.35 -5.97 -12.53
CA GLY A 240 2.27 -5.80 -11.40
C GLY A 240 3.56 -6.60 -11.52
N LEU A 241 3.57 -7.64 -12.35
CA LEU A 241 4.79 -8.40 -12.67
C LEU A 241 5.69 -7.62 -13.63
N ASP A 242 5.13 -6.78 -14.51
CA ASP A 242 5.88 -5.97 -15.46
C ASP A 242 6.59 -4.81 -14.75
N ASP A 243 5.92 -4.18 -13.78
CA ASP A 243 6.53 -3.17 -12.90
C ASP A 243 7.77 -3.72 -12.18
N LEU A 244 7.62 -4.90 -11.57
CA LEU A 244 8.71 -5.56 -10.87
C LEU A 244 9.81 -5.95 -11.85
N ARG A 245 9.50 -6.62 -12.97
CA ARG A 245 10.50 -6.98 -13.98
C ARG A 245 11.26 -5.78 -14.52
N PHE A 246 10.60 -4.64 -14.70
CA PHE A 246 11.27 -3.40 -15.08
C PHE A 246 12.29 -2.98 -14.03
N LEU A 247 11.89 -2.90 -12.76
CA LEU A 247 12.78 -2.55 -11.66
C LEU A 247 13.94 -3.54 -11.52
N GLN A 248 13.70 -4.84 -11.71
CA GLN A 248 14.73 -5.87 -11.69
C GLN A 248 15.76 -5.64 -12.79
N THR A 249 15.28 -5.49 -14.02
CA THR A 249 16.13 -5.31 -15.19
C THR A 249 16.96 -4.03 -15.05
N TYR A 250 16.34 -2.96 -14.54
CA TYR A 250 17.02 -1.72 -14.27
C TYR A 250 18.13 -1.91 -13.23
N LEU A 251 17.85 -2.58 -12.11
CA LEU A 251 18.83 -2.86 -11.07
C LEU A 251 19.94 -3.78 -11.59
N GLU A 252 19.65 -4.86 -12.29
CA GLU A 252 20.65 -5.77 -12.86
C GLU A 252 21.64 -5.06 -13.80
N LEU A 253 21.17 -4.06 -14.56
CA LEU A 253 22.01 -3.28 -15.48
C LEU A 253 22.80 -2.16 -14.77
N SER A 254 22.21 -1.56 -13.74
CA SER A 254 22.73 -0.33 -13.13
C SER A 254 23.53 -0.61 -11.85
N ASP A 255 23.22 -1.70 -11.16
CA ASP A 255 23.91 -2.19 -9.97
C ASP A 255 25.04 -3.15 -10.36
N LYS A 256 26.14 -2.58 -10.85
CA LYS A 256 27.33 -3.34 -11.26
C LYS A 256 27.95 -4.19 -10.16
N LYS A 257 27.69 -3.86 -8.89
CA LYS A 257 28.19 -4.61 -7.73
C LYS A 257 27.22 -5.71 -7.28
N LYS A 258 26.06 -5.81 -7.94
CA LYS A 258 24.95 -6.74 -7.65
C LYS A 258 24.50 -6.74 -6.20
N ALA A 259 24.70 -5.64 -5.51
CA ALA A 259 24.36 -5.58 -4.11
C ALA A 259 22.85 -5.54 -3.84
N TYR A 260 22.04 -5.04 -4.77
CA TYR A 260 20.58 -5.19 -4.83
C TYR A 260 20.19 -6.46 -5.59
N ALA A 261 20.86 -6.73 -6.73
CA ALA A 261 20.48 -7.81 -7.62
C ALA A 261 20.70 -9.22 -7.04
N ASP A 262 21.66 -9.39 -6.11
CA ASP A 262 21.95 -10.69 -5.48
C ASP A 262 21.28 -10.87 -4.11
N LEU A 263 20.41 -9.95 -3.67
CA LEU A 263 19.67 -10.16 -2.43
C LEU A 263 18.71 -11.33 -2.53
N LYS A 264 18.68 -12.13 -1.47
CA LYS A 264 17.76 -13.23 -1.27
C LYS A 264 16.67 -12.83 -0.30
N ARG A 265 15.44 -13.18 -0.67
CA ARG A 265 14.30 -13.10 0.22
C ARG A 265 14.31 -14.29 1.16
N VAL A 266 14.27 -14.03 2.46
CA VAL A 266 13.99 -15.05 3.47
C VAL A 266 12.67 -14.68 4.14
N THR A 267 11.72 -15.61 4.18
CA THR A 267 10.37 -15.34 4.70
C THR A 267 9.90 -16.46 5.61
N ASN A 268 9.13 -16.09 6.63
CA ASN A 268 8.38 -17.03 7.47
C ASN A 268 6.90 -17.18 7.03
N GLY A 269 6.51 -16.58 5.90
CA GLY A 269 5.13 -16.54 5.40
C GLY A 269 4.33 -15.31 5.86
N GLU A 270 4.70 -14.68 6.97
CA GLU A 270 4.06 -13.45 7.49
C GLU A 270 4.85 -12.19 7.15
N ALA A 271 6.18 -12.26 7.26
CA ALA A 271 7.11 -11.20 6.94
C ALA A 271 8.27 -11.75 6.11
N ALA A 272 9.00 -10.87 5.44
CA ALA A 272 10.23 -11.21 4.78
C ALA A 272 11.36 -10.24 5.11
N ILE A 273 12.57 -10.78 5.14
CA ILE A 273 13.80 -10.01 5.21
C ILE A 273 14.59 -10.24 3.93
N TRP A 274 15.33 -9.22 3.53
CA TRP A 274 16.20 -9.24 2.36
C TRP A 274 17.64 -9.29 2.83
N THR A 275 18.38 -10.31 2.42
CA THR A 275 19.75 -10.52 2.90
C THR A 275 20.64 -11.13 1.82
N THR A 276 21.94 -11.19 2.05
CA THR A 276 22.90 -11.81 1.12
C THR A 276 22.95 -13.33 1.33
N ASP A 277 23.58 -14.07 0.42
CA ASP A 277 23.80 -15.52 0.60
C ASP A 277 24.47 -15.86 1.95
N ILE A 278 25.43 -15.04 2.39
CA ILE A 278 26.07 -15.17 3.72
C ILE A 278 25.03 -15.01 4.84
N GLY A 279 24.08 -14.09 4.68
CA GLY A 279 22.98 -13.90 5.61
C GLY A 279 22.04 -15.10 5.64
N VAL A 280 21.71 -15.66 4.48
CA VAL A 280 20.91 -16.89 4.35
C VAL A 280 21.58 -18.03 5.12
N GLU A 281 22.86 -18.29 4.88
CA GLU A 281 23.60 -19.35 5.60
C GLU A 281 23.59 -19.17 7.12
N LYS A 282 23.69 -17.91 7.60
CA LYS A 282 23.62 -17.62 9.04
C LYS A 282 22.23 -17.91 9.61
N ILE A 283 21.19 -17.53 8.87
CA ILE A 283 19.81 -17.78 9.27
C ILE A 283 19.54 -19.28 9.29
N GLU A 284 19.95 -20.03 8.28
CA GLU A 284 19.81 -21.48 8.20
C GLU A 284 20.51 -22.17 9.38
N LYS A 285 21.77 -21.81 9.67
CA LYS A 285 22.50 -22.35 10.83
C LYS A 285 21.83 -22.04 12.16
N LEU A 286 21.29 -20.82 12.32
CA LEU A 286 20.54 -20.45 13.52
C LEU A 286 19.22 -21.21 13.62
N ALA A 287 18.51 -21.39 12.50
CA ALA A 287 17.26 -22.13 12.44
C ALA A 287 17.47 -23.61 12.79
N GLU A 288 18.51 -24.24 12.24
CA GLU A 288 18.92 -25.61 12.58
C GLU A 288 19.25 -25.75 14.07
N ALA A 289 20.10 -24.87 14.60
CA ALA A 289 20.50 -24.88 16.01
C ALA A 289 19.30 -24.76 16.96
N ASN A 290 18.27 -24.00 16.57
CA ASN A 290 17.07 -23.78 17.35
C ASN A 290 15.92 -24.76 17.01
N ARG A 291 16.16 -25.78 16.17
CA ARG A 291 15.15 -26.75 15.70
C ARG A 291 13.90 -26.07 15.11
N PHE A 292 14.10 -24.96 14.41
CA PHE A 292 13.02 -24.13 13.87
C PHE A 292 12.09 -24.94 12.96
N ASP A 293 12.64 -25.85 12.14
CA ASP A 293 11.88 -26.78 11.31
C ASP A 293 10.88 -27.64 12.09
N ALA A 294 11.27 -28.13 13.26
CA ALA A 294 10.37 -28.92 14.11
C ALA A 294 9.24 -28.04 14.64
N HIS A 295 9.55 -26.79 15.00
CA HIS A 295 8.55 -25.83 15.47
C HIS A 295 7.58 -25.42 14.35
N CYS A 296 8.08 -25.07 13.16
CA CYS A 296 7.26 -24.76 11.99
C CYS A 296 6.35 -25.92 11.58
N LYS A 297 6.84 -27.18 11.63
CA LYS A 297 6.00 -28.36 11.35
C LYS A 297 4.86 -28.50 12.36
N ILE A 298 5.11 -28.23 13.64
CA ILE A 298 4.08 -28.26 14.69
C ILE A 298 3.06 -27.13 14.48
N GLU A 299 3.52 -25.90 14.24
CA GLU A 299 2.67 -24.73 13.96
C GLU A 299 1.79 -24.94 12.72
N ASN A 300 2.37 -25.37 11.59
CA ASN A 300 1.62 -25.65 10.37
C ASN A 300 0.56 -26.73 10.57
N LYS A 301 0.86 -27.77 11.36
CA LYS A 301 -0.12 -28.81 11.71
C LYS A 301 -1.26 -28.24 12.56
N LYS A 302 -0.97 -27.36 13.52
CA LYS A 302 -2.00 -26.67 14.31
C LYS A 302 -2.87 -25.78 13.43
N LEU A 303 -2.26 -24.99 12.54
CA LEU A 303 -2.98 -24.08 11.64
C LEU A 303 -3.89 -24.85 10.69
N GLN A 304 -3.43 -25.99 10.17
CA GLN A 304 -4.25 -26.87 9.35
C GLN A 304 -5.42 -27.46 10.14
N THR A 305 -5.18 -27.92 11.37
CA THR A 305 -6.24 -28.41 12.27
C THR A 305 -7.27 -27.31 12.57
N PHE A 306 -6.82 -26.08 12.76
CA PHE A 306 -7.68 -24.92 13.03
C PHE A 306 -8.58 -24.60 11.82
N LYS A 307 -8.03 -24.60 10.60
CA LYS A 307 -8.81 -24.40 9.37
C LYS A 307 -9.86 -25.50 9.17
N GLU A 308 -9.49 -26.75 9.41
CA GLU A 308 -10.43 -27.90 9.35
C GLU A 308 -11.56 -27.74 10.38
N GLN A 309 -11.27 -27.20 11.56
CA GLN A 309 -12.27 -26.89 12.58
C GLN A 309 -13.18 -25.73 12.17
N GLU A 310 -12.65 -24.64 11.61
CA GLU A 310 -13.44 -23.51 11.12
C GLU A 310 -14.40 -23.91 9.99
N GLU A 311 -13.95 -24.73 9.03
CA GLU A 311 -14.80 -25.26 7.97
C GLU A 311 -15.94 -26.11 8.54
N LYS A 312 -15.62 -26.95 9.53
CA LYS A 312 -16.63 -27.78 10.20
C LYS A 312 -17.63 -26.97 11.01
N ILE A 313 -17.18 -25.88 11.64
CA ILE A 313 -18.07 -24.93 12.33
C ILE A 313 -19.03 -24.30 11.32
N LYS A 314 -18.53 -23.76 10.20
CA LYS A 314 -19.39 -23.20 9.13
C LYS A 314 -20.40 -24.20 8.60
N GLU A 315 -19.98 -25.46 8.37
CA GLU A 315 -20.89 -26.52 7.92
C GLU A 315 -21.99 -26.81 8.95
N LEU A 316 -21.65 -26.81 10.24
CA LEU A 316 -22.60 -27.01 11.33
C LEU A 316 -23.55 -25.81 11.48
N GLU A 317 -23.06 -24.58 11.37
CA GLU A 317 -23.87 -23.35 11.39
C GLU A 317 -24.92 -23.38 10.27
N GLN A 318 -24.51 -23.73 9.04
CA GLN A 318 -25.42 -23.89 7.91
C GLN A 318 -26.48 -24.99 8.16
N LYS A 319 -26.09 -26.09 8.81
CA LYS A 319 -27.04 -27.17 9.18
C LYS A 319 -28.05 -26.72 10.22
N VAL A 320 -27.61 -25.98 11.24
CA VAL A 320 -28.52 -25.40 12.25
C VAL A 320 -29.50 -24.45 11.59
N GLU A 321 -29.02 -23.53 10.75
CA GLU A 321 -29.87 -22.57 10.03
C GLU A 321 -30.94 -23.28 9.16
N ASN A 322 -30.55 -24.34 8.45
CA ASN A 322 -31.48 -25.17 7.68
C ASN A 322 -32.52 -25.90 8.56
N LEU A 323 -32.12 -26.38 9.73
CA LEU A 323 -33.03 -27.05 10.68
C LEU A 323 -34.00 -26.05 11.31
N GLU A 324 -33.53 -24.86 11.68
CA GLU A 324 -34.37 -23.78 12.19
C GLU A 324 -35.40 -23.35 11.15
N PHE A 325 -34.99 -23.22 9.89
CA PHE A 325 -35.90 -22.94 8.78
C PHE A 325 -36.99 -24.01 8.66
N ARG A 326 -36.61 -25.30 8.68
CA ARG A 326 -37.57 -26.42 8.62
C ARG A 326 -38.51 -26.46 9.82
N LEU A 327 -38.02 -26.18 11.02
CA LEU A 327 -38.83 -26.15 12.24
C LEU A 327 -39.90 -25.03 12.15
N LYS A 328 -39.49 -23.82 11.75
CA LYS A 328 -40.41 -22.69 11.52
C LYS A 328 -41.49 -23.04 10.50
N HIS A 329 -41.11 -23.70 9.40
CA HIS A 329 -42.04 -24.09 8.35
C HIS A 329 -43.03 -25.19 8.82
N ASN A 330 -42.57 -26.18 9.57
CA ASN A 330 -43.43 -27.25 10.10
C ASN A 330 -44.39 -26.75 11.19
N LEU A 331 -43.96 -25.79 12.02
CA LEU A 331 -44.82 -25.14 13.00
C LEU A 331 -45.90 -24.28 12.33
N ALA A 332 -45.59 -23.64 11.21
CA ALA A 332 -46.59 -22.92 10.41
C ALA A 332 -47.65 -23.86 9.81
N PHE A 333 -47.26 -25.05 9.35
CA PHE A 333 -48.17 -26.07 8.82
C PHE A 333 -49.02 -26.79 9.87
N SER A 334 -48.60 -26.78 11.14
CA SER A 334 -49.32 -27.44 12.25
C SER A 334 -50.36 -26.52 12.91
N ALA A 335 -50.41 -25.25 12.49
CA ALA A 335 -51.32 -24.22 13.00
C ALA A 335 -52.50 -23.92 12.04
N GLU A 336 -52.58 -24.62 10.90
CA GLU A 336 -53.73 -24.67 9.98
C GLU A 336 -54.59 -25.91 10.23
#